data_AF-A0A7V3WKC9-F1
#
_entry.id   AF-A0A7V3WKC9-F1
#
_cell.length_a   1.000
_cell.length_b   1.000
_cell.length_c   1.000
_cell.angle_alpha   90.00
_cell.angle_beta   90.00
_cell.angle_gamma   90.00
#
_symmetry.space_group_name_H-M   'P 1'
#
loop_
_entity.id
_entity.type
_entity.pdbx_description
1 polymer ?
#
loop_
_entity_poly.entity_id
_entity_poly.type
_entity_poly.pdbx_seq_one_letter_code
_entity_poly.pdbx_strand_id
1 'polypeptide(L)'
;ADGKELIFNLTTNGTLINEEVIEFFQLHKFGLMISLDGPREIHDKSRRFASNNCGSFDKIIENLERIRTKFPQYYKRIAFNAVLDPRNDFSCVNDFFLNYDVVRNAYINESTISDYYTENPVSGNEDFYINKDYEVFKAFLSKKNKLDERFVSPFASRAFDYIKETVNKQLKLTEMLPERTHHSGPCTPGIDRLFMNAKGDLFPCERVSEVSETMKIGNVDTGFDINKILNLMNIGKQTVEECKNCWAFRHCTLCAASADDLSGISADKKLPQCDRVRETVEEILKDYCVLKELGVNLDDAQPFVSFCHD
;
A
#
# COMPACT_ATOMS: atom_id res chain seq x y z
N ALA A 1 -7.60 21.66 21.80
CA ALA A 1 -6.91 20.41 21.40
C ALA A 1 -5.46 20.56 21.84
N ASP A 2 -5.26 20.83 23.12
CA ASP A 2 -4.05 21.49 23.57
C ASP A 2 -3.06 20.42 24.03
N GLY A 3 -1.84 20.50 23.51
CA GLY A 3 -0.77 19.55 23.82
C GLY A 3 -0.71 18.30 22.93
N LYS A 4 -1.46 18.21 21.82
CA LYS A 4 -1.27 17.14 20.83
C LYS A 4 -0.22 17.55 19.78
N GLU A 5 0.76 16.69 19.56
CA GLU A 5 1.69 16.84 18.44
C GLU A 5 0.95 16.56 17.12
N LEU A 6 1.11 17.46 16.15
CA LEU A 6 0.53 17.32 14.82
C LEU A 6 1.63 16.90 13.84
N ILE A 7 1.37 15.83 13.10
CA ILE A 7 2.25 15.32 12.05
C ILE A 7 1.55 15.55 10.72
N PHE A 8 2.24 16.21 9.79
CA PHE A 8 1.71 16.50 8.46
C PHE A 8 2.42 15.66 7.41
N ASN A 9 1.64 15.01 6.55
CA ASN A 9 2.15 14.26 5.39
C ASN A 9 1.41 14.72 4.13
N LEU A 10 2.14 14.84 3.02
CA LEU A 10 1.57 15.21 1.74
C LEU A 10 2.00 14.22 0.66
N THR A 11 1.04 13.76 -0.13
CA THR A 11 1.29 13.04 -1.39
C THR A 11 1.02 13.96 -2.56
N THR A 12 1.94 14.03 -3.52
CA THR A 12 1.82 14.92 -4.69
C THR A 12 2.43 14.31 -5.95
N ASN A 13 2.03 14.81 -7.13
CA ASN A 13 2.70 14.50 -8.39
C ASN A 13 4.07 15.22 -8.51
N GLY A 14 4.34 16.18 -7.62
CA GLY A 14 5.60 16.90 -7.51
C GLY A 14 5.93 17.90 -8.64
N THR A 15 5.08 18.03 -9.66
CA THR A 15 5.33 18.88 -10.83
C THR A 15 5.36 20.38 -10.52
N LEU A 16 4.67 20.80 -9.45
CA LEU A 16 4.61 22.19 -8.98
C LEU A 16 5.49 22.49 -7.76
N ILE A 17 6.25 21.51 -7.27
CA ILE A 17 7.14 21.75 -6.12
C ILE A 17 8.26 22.70 -6.54
N ASN A 18 8.52 23.70 -5.69
CA ASN A 18 9.60 24.66 -5.83
C ASN A 18 10.31 24.88 -4.48
N GLU A 19 11.26 25.80 -4.45
CA GLU A 19 12.11 26.06 -3.28
C GLU A 19 11.29 26.60 -2.10
N GLU A 20 10.39 27.55 -2.34
CA GLU A 20 9.49 28.12 -1.33
C GLU A 20 8.64 27.04 -0.65
N VAL A 21 8.10 26.10 -1.44
CA VAL A 21 7.31 24.97 -0.91
C VAL A 21 8.17 24.06 -0.03
N ILE A 22 9.41 23.76 -0.43
CA ILE A 22 10.30 22.90 0.37
C ILE A 22 10.79 23.61 1.63
N GLU A 23 11.05 24.92 1.58
CA GLU A 23 11.37 25.72 2.77
C GLU A 23 10.21 25.67 3.78
N PHE A 24 8.98 25.85 3.31
CA PHE A 24 7.79 25.71 4.15
C PHE A 24 7.66 24.30 4.75
N PHE A 25 7.81 23.25 3.93
CA PHE A 25 7.75 21.87 4.41
C PHE A 25 8.84 21.54 5.42
N GLN A 26 10.06 22.05 5.25
CA GLN A 26 11.14 21.86 6.19
C GLN A 26 10.85 22.56 7.52
N LEU A 27 10.37 23.80 7.47
CA LEU A 27 10.00 24.57 8.66
C LEU A 27 8.92 23.87 9.50
N HIS A 28 7.93 23.27 8.83
CA HIS A 28 6.79 22.62 9.46
C HIS A 28 6.90 21.09 9.54
N LYS A 29 8.08 20.53 9.24
CA LYS A 29 8.41 19.09 9.32
C LYS A 29 7.43 18.18 8.54
N PHE A 30 6.97 18.60 7.37
CA PHE A 30 6.12 17.77 6.52
C PHE A 30 6.86 16.50 6.06
N GLY A 31 6.18 15.36 6.10
CA GLY A 31 6.55 14.19 5.31
C GLY A 31 6.06 14.36 3.87
N LEU A 32 6.90 14.03 2.89
CA LEU A 32 6.58 14.20 1.49
C LEU A 32 6.69 12.87 0.74
N MET A 33 5.61 12.49 0.07
CA MET A 33 5.54 11.35 -0.82
C MET A 33 5.28 11.85 -2.25
N ILE A 34 6.17 11.47 -3.18
CA ILE A 34 6.10 11.89 -4.58
C ILE A 34 5.66 10.71 -5.43
N SER A 35 4.67 10.96 -6.29
CA SER A 35 4.16 9.93 -7.18
C SER A 35 5.08 9.77 -8.41
N LEU A 36 5.68 8.60 -8.56
CA LEU A 36 6.64 8.28 -9.63
C LEU A 36 6.59 6.77 -9.89
N ASP A 37 6.08 6.37 -11.05
CA ASP A 37 5.78 4.95 -11.30
C ASP A 37 6.94 4.13 -11.89
N GLY A 38 8.05 4.77 -12.29
CA GLY A 38 9.18 4.11 -12.91
C GLY A 38 9.88 4.99 -13.96
N PRO A 39 10.59 4.38 -14.93
CA PRO A 39 11.25 5.13 -16.01
C PRO A 39 10.23 5.88 -16.86
N ARG A 40 10.71 6.88 -17.61
CA ARG A 40 9.90 7.80 -18.43
C ARG A 40 8.80 7.10 -19.21
N GLU A 41 9.15 6.05 -19.94
CA GLU A 41 8.26 5.33 -20.84
C GLU A 41 7.10 4.64 -20.12
N ILE A 42 7.29 4.32 -18.83
CA ILE A 42 6.27 3.72 -17.97
C ILE A 42 5.47 4.83 -17.27
N HIS A 43 6.15 5.80 -16.68
CA HIS A 43 5.52 6.93 -15.97
C HIS A 43 4.59 7.73 -16.89
N ASP A 44 5.09 8.12 -18.06
CA ASP A 44 4.38 8.99 -19.00
C ASP A 44 3.22 8.30 -19.73
N LYS A 45 3.06 6.97 -19.60
CA LYS A 45 1.85 6.29 -20.10
C LYS A 45 0.61 6.79 -19.37
N SER A 46 0.69 6.91 -18.04
CA SER A 46 -0.45 7.22 -17.17
C SER A 46 -0.41 8.63 -16.59
N ARG A 47 0.78 9.20 -16.39
CA ARG A 47 0.94 10.52 -15.75
C ARG A 47 1.22 11.58 -16.80
N ARG A 48 0.13 12.10 -17.38
CA ARG A 48 0.17 13.11 -18.44
C ARG A 48 -0.46 14.41 -17.97
N PHE A 49 0.06 15.54 -18.43
CA PHE A 49 -0.55 16.83 -18.21
C PHE A 49 -1.84 16.95 -19.01
N ALA A 50 -2.92 17.39 -18.37
CA ALA A 50 -4.21 17.57 -19.03
C ALA A 50 -4.19 18.65 -20.13
N SER A 51 -3.27 19.62 -20.05
CA SER A 51 -3.19 20.73 -21.00
C SER A 51 -2.68 20.36 -22.38
N ASN A 52 -1.76 19.40 -22.47
CA ASN A 52 -1.08 19.05 -23.73
C ASN A 52 -0.86 17.54 -23.92
N ASN A 53 -1.33 16.72 -22.97
CA ASN A 53 -1.15 15.27 -22.95
C ASN A 53 0.33 14.80 -22.96
N CYS A 54 1.28 15.69 -22.66
CA CYS A 54 2.68 15.36 -22.51
C CYS A 54 2.92 14.67 -21.15
N GLY A 55 3.93 13.81 -21.12
CA GLY A 55 4.37 13.14 -19.90
C GLY A 55 4.90 14.10 -18.83
N SER A 56 4.78 13.72 -17.56
CA SER A 56 5.26 14.51 -16.42
C SER A 56 6.67 14.14 -15.94
N PHE A 57 7.28 13.08 -16.47
CA PHE A 57 8.55 12.55 -15.96
C PHE A 57 9.68 13.59 -15.91
N ASP A 58 9.94 14.31 -17.00
CA ASP A 58 10.99 15.32 -17.03
C ASP A 58 10.82 16.38 -15.95
N LYS A 59 9.58 16.84 -15.79
CA LYS A 59 9.28 17.92 -14.85
C LYS A 59 9.52 17.47 -13.42
N ILE A 60 9.13 16.23 -13.08
CA ILE A 60 9.37 15.72 -11.73
C ILE A 60 10.86 15.47 -11.47
N ILE A 61 11.61 14.93 -12.43
CA ILE A 61 13.05 14.71 -12.28
C ILE A 61 13.81 16.03 -12.13
N GLU A 62 13.50 17.04 -12.95
CA GLU A 62 14.08 18.39 -12.84
C GLU A 62 13.87 18.97 -11.43
N ASN A 63 12.64 18.88 -10.93
CA ASN A 63 12.31 19.36 -9.59
C ASN A 63 13.06 18.58 -8.51
N LEU A 64 13.12 17.25 -8.60
CA LEU A 64 13.84 16.40 -7.64
C LEU A 64 15.33 16.71 -7.60
N GLU A 65 15.98 16.88 -8.75
CA GLU A 65 17.41 17.22 -8.83
C GLU A 65 17.71 18.59 -8.20
N ARG A 66 16.82 19.57 -8.44
CA ARG A 66 16.92 20.89 -7.80
C ARG A 66 16.80 20.78 -6.28
N ILE A 67 15.85 19.98 -5.77
CA ILE A 67 15.66 19.76 -4.34
C ILE A 67 16.85 19.00 -3.74
N ARG A 68 17.36 17.98 -4.44
CA ARG A 68 18.54 17.20 -4.03
C ARG A 68 19.76 18.10 -3.85
N THR A 69 19.93 19.07 -4.74
CA THR A 69 21.05 20.01 -4.71
C THR A 69 20.89 21.07 -3.61
N LYS A 70 19.72 21.72 -3.51
CA LYS A 70 19.51 22.86 -2.61
C LYS A 70 19.11 22.47 -1.19
N PHE A 71 18.40 21.36 -1.03
CA PHE A 71 17.83 20.87 0.23
C PHE A 71 18.19 19.39 0.47
N PRO A 72 19.49 19.02 0.49
CA PRO A 72 19.91 17.61 0.51
C PRO A 72 19.42 16.83 1.73
N GLN A 73 19.22 17.47 2.88
CA GLN A 73 18.72 16.80 4.07
C GLN A 73 17.21 16.54 4.00
N TYR A 74 16.44 17.49 3.46
CA TYR A 74 15.02 17.28 3.21
C TYR A 74 14.80 16.21 2.14
N TYR A 75 15.60 16.24 1.08
CA TYR A 75 15.57 15.27 -0.02
C TYR A 75 15.66 13.82 0.45
N LYS A 76 16.56 13.51 1.39
CA LYS A 76 16.72 12.15 1.95
C LYS A 76 15.48 11.61 2.65
N ARG A 77 14.54 12.49 3.02
CA ARG A 77 13.29 12.13 3.70
C ARG A 77 12.12 11.99 2.74
N ILE A 78 12.32 12.25 1.44
CA ILE A 78 11.28 12.10 0.43
C ILE A 78 11.05 10.61 0.18
N ALA A 79 9.78 10.21 0.27
CA ALA A 79 9.29 8.91 -0.16
C ALA A 79 8.73 8.98 -1.58
N PHE A 80 8.65 7.85 -2.25
CA PHE A 80 8.00 7.70 -3.53
C PHE A 80 6.78 6.79 -3.43
N ASN A 81 5.75 7.06 -4.22
CA ASN A 81 4.63 6.16 -4.44
C ASN A 81 4.62 5.71 -5.91
N ALA A 82 4.85 4.43 -6.14
CA ALA A 82 4.89 3.82 -7.46
C ALA A 82 3.66 2.94 -7.69
N VAL A 83 2.86 3.27 -8.70
CA VAL A 83 1.79 2.40 -9.17
C VAL A 83 2.36 1.46 -10.24
N LEU A 84 2.49 0.19 -9.88
CA LEU A 84 2.99 -0.84 -10.78
C LEU A 84 1.87 -1.34 -11.68
N ASP A 85 2.02 -1.11 -12.98
CA ASP A 85 1.13 -1.67 -14.00
C ASP A 85 1.65 -3.06 -14.41
N PRO A 86 0.91 -4.14 -14.12
CA PRO A 86 1.40 -5.51 -14.33
C PRO A 86 1.49 -5.91 -15.81
N ARG A 87 1.11 -5.02 -16.73
CA ARG A 87 1.30 -5.19 -18.18
C ARG A 87 2.69 -4.75 -18.66
N ASN A 88 3.45 -4.04 -17.82
CA ASN A 88 4.82 -3.62 -18.14
C ASN A 88 5.83 -4.67 -17.68
N ASP A 89 7.07 -4.55 -18.13
CA ASP A 89 8.18 -5.34 -17.59
C ASP A 89 8.59 -4.81 -16.22
N PHE A 90 8.43 -5.65 -15.19
CA PHE A 90 8.82 -5.34 -13.82
C PHE A 90 10.33 -5.02 -13.72
N SER A 91 11.17 -5.66 -14.54
CA SER A 91 12.63 -5.50 -14.50
C SER A 91 13.05 -4.07 -14.81
N CYS A 92 12.37 -3.39 -15.75
CA CYS A 92 12.63 -1.99 -16.06
C CYS A 92 12.31 -1.06 -14.88
N VAL A 93 11.22 -1.33 -14.16
CA VAL A 93 10.84 -0.53 -12.99
C VAL A 93 11.80 -0.79 -11.84
N ASN A 94 12.14 -2.06 -11.61
CA ASN A 94 13.10 -2.45 -10.58
C ASN A 94 14.48 -1.83 -10.82
N ASP A 95 15.00 -1.91 -12.04
CA ASP A 95 16.28 -1.30 -12.43
C ASP A 95 16.27 0.21 -12.20
N PHE A 96 15.19 0.88 -12.57
CA PHE A 96 15.04 2.32 -12.32
C PHE A 96 15.19 2.65 -10.83
N PHE A 97 14.47 1.95 -9.94
CA PHE A 97 14.54 2.23 -8.50
C PHE A 97 15.83 1.75 -7.82
N LEU A 98 16.51 0.77 -8.40
CA LEU A 98 17.81 0.29 -7.91
C LEU A 98 18.97 1.20 -8.32
N ASN A 99 18.95 1.70 -9.56
CA ASN A 99 20.14 2.27 -10.19
C ASN A 99 20.03 3.76 -10.53
N TYR A 100 18.81 4.32 -10.62
CA TYR A 100 18.67 5.73 -10.97
C TYR A 100 18.96 6.63 -9.77
N ASP A 101 20.03 7.43 -9.87
CA ASP A 101 20.60 8.22 -8.76
C ASP A 101 19.64 9.14 -8.02
N VAL A 102 18.55 9.56 -8.67
CA VAL A 102 17.51 10.37 -8.05
C VAL A 102 16.72 9.52 -7.04
N VAL A 103 16.30 8.32 -7.41
CA VAL A 103 15.38 7.51 -6.57
C VAL A 103 16.07 6.38 -5.81
N ARG A 104 17.33 6.09 -6.13
CA ARG A 104 18.11 5.04 -5.48
C ARG A 104 18.20 5.29 -3.97
N ASN A 105 17.98 4.22 -3.19
CA ASN A 105 17.91 4.22 -1.72
C ASN A 105 16.72 4.99 -1.11
N ALA A 106 15.79 5.49 -1.91
CA ALA A 106 14.59 6.14 -1.37
C ALA A 106 13.58 5.10 -0.86
N TYR A 107 12.73 5.51 0.08
CA TYR A 107 11.57 4.70 0.44
C TYR A 107 10.56 4.72 -0.71
N ILE A 108 10.10 3.54 -1.13
CA ILE A 108 9.13 3.42 -2.21
C ILE A 108 7.93 2.69 -1.68
N ASN A 109 6.77 3.34 -1.58
CA ASN A 109 5.47 2.71 -1.45
C ASN A 109 5.01 2.18 -2.79
N GLU A 110 4.62 0.91 -2.85
CA GLU A 110 4.13 0.28 -4.07
C GLU A 110 2.65 -0.10 -3.94
N SER A 111 1.96 -0.03 -5.08
CA SER A 111 0.62 -0.60 -5.26
C SER A 111 0.50 -1.07 -6.69
N THR A 112 -0.32 -2.08 -6.96
CA THR A 112 -0.74 -2.38 -8.33
C THR A 112 -1.94 -1.51 -8.72
N ILE A 113 -2.29 -1.51 -10.00
CA ILE A 113 -3.58 -0.95 -10.44
C ILE A 113 -4.70 -1.65 -9.66
N SER A 114 -5.59 -0.85 -9.06
CA SER A 114 -6.73 -1.33 -8.31
C SER A 114 -7.87 -1.68 -9.27
N ASP A 115 -8.42 -2.89 -9.12
CA ASP A 115 -9.63 -3.32 -9.83
C ASP A 115 -10.91 -2.99 -9.06
N TYR A 116 -10.82 -2.31 -7.91
CA TYR A 116 -12.02 -1.83 -7.23
C TYR A 116 -12.73 -0.79 -8.08
N TYR A 117 -14.04 -0.98 -8.27
CA TYR A 117 -14.93 -0.08 -9.00
C TYR A 117 -14.62 0.10 -10.50
N THR A 118 -13.76 -0.74 -11.10
CA THR A 118 -13.54 -0.73 -12.56
C THR A 118 -14.48 -1.71 -13.27
N GLU A 119 -14.91 -1.36 -14.47
CA GLU A 119 -15.55 -2.28 -15.41
C GLU A 119 -14.53 -3.06 -16.25
N ASN A 120 -13.28 -2.58 -16.28
CA ASN A 120 -12.19 -3.13 -17.08
C ASN A 120 -11.03 -3.53 -16.16
N PRO A 121 -11.07 -4.73 -15.56
CA PRO A 121 -9.99 -5.20 -14.71
C PRO A 121 -8.71 -5.39 -15.52
N VAL A 122 -7.56 -5.14 -14.90
CA VAL A 122 -6.27 -5.28 -15.57
C VAL A 122 -5.73 -6.69 -15.37
N SER A 123 -5.65 -7.47 -16.46
CA SER A 123 -4.89 -8.71 -16.47
C SER A 123 -3.40 -8.39 -16.61
N GLY A 124 -2.58 -8.93 -15.70
CA GLY A 124 -1.12 -8.80 -15.75
C GLY A 124 -0.47 -9.76 -16.73
N ASN A 125 0.80 -9.51 -17.04
CA ASN A 125 1.68 -10.50 -17.66
C ASN A 125 2.21 -11.44 -16.57
N GLU A 126 2.25 -12.75 -16.84
CA GLU A 126 2.87 -13.74 -15.96
C GLU A 126 4.34 -13.40 -15.68
N ASP A 127 5.08 -12.92 -16.68
CA ASP A 127 6.49 -12.52 -16.54
C ASP A 127 6.67 -11.41 -15.49
N PHE A 128 5.69 -10.51 -15.35
CA PHE A 128 5.75 -9.44 -14.34
C PHE A 128 5.81 -10.04 -12.93
N TYR A 129 4.96 -11.03 -12.66
CA TYR A 129 4.90 -11.69 -11.35
C TYR A 129 6.12 -12.57 -11.11
N ILE A 130 6.54 -13.36 -12.11
CA ILE A 130 7.77 -14.19 -12.03
C ILE A 130 8.99 -13.33 -11.69
N ASN A 131 9.17 -12.20 -12.40
CA ASN A 131 10.30 -11.31 -12.16
C ASN A 131 10.21 -10.64 -10.78
N LYS A 132 9.01 -10.32 -10.29
CA LYS A 132 8.82 -9.79 -8.95
C LYS A 132 9.14 -10.82 -7.87
N ASP A 133 8.67 -12.05 -8.01
CA ASP A 133 8.91 -13.14 -7.06
C ASP A 133 10.40 -13.53 -7.05
N TYR A 134 11.09 -13.44 -8.18
CA TYR A 134 12.54 -13.60 -8.24
C TYR A 134 13.29 -12.57 -7.37
N GLU A 135 12.81 -11.33 -7.29
CA GLU A 135 13.39 -10.35 -6.39
C GLU A 135 13.14 -10.68 -4.90
N VAL A 136 11.98 -11.25 -4.57
CA VAL A 136 11.68 -11.77 -3.22
C VAL A 136 12.63 -12.91 -2.86
N PHE A 137 12.87 -13.84 -3.79
CA PHE A 137 13.87 -14.89 -3.63
C PHE A 137 15.28 -14.33 -3.37
N LYS A 138 15.69 -13.29 -4.11
CA LYS A 138 16.96 -12.59 -3.84
C LYS A 138 17.02 -11.96 -2.45
N ALA A 139 15.91 -11.40 -1.95
CA ALA A 139 15.83 -10.91 -0.58
C ALA A 139 16.05 -12.04 0.45
N PHE A 140 15.49 -13.23 0.22
CA PHE A 140 15.71 -14.40 1.09
C PHE A 140 17.17 -14.86 1.08
N LEU A 141 17.82 -14.89 -0.09
CA LEU A 141 19.26 -15.17 -0.19
C LEU A 141 20.10 -14.15 0.57
N SER A 142 19.69 -12.88 0.51
CA SER A 142 20.38 -11.80 1.22
C SER A 142 20.27 -11.94 2.74
N LYS A 143 19.10 -12.32 3.28
CA LYS A 143 18.96 -12.68 4.72
C LYS A 143 19.85 -13.84 5.16
N LYS A 144 20.36 -14.65 4.22
CA LYS A 144 21.35 -15.70 4.47
C LYS A 144 22.79 -15.30 4.18
N ASN A 145 23.05 -14.01 3.98
CA ASN A 145 24.36 -13.49 3.59
C ASN A 145 24.91 -14.19 2.33
N LYS A 146 24.02 -14.66 1.45
CA LYS A 146 24.37 -15.29 0.15
C LYS A 146 24.32 -14.30 -1.00
N LEU A 147 23.68 -13.15 -0.80
CA LEU A 147 23.60 -12.04 -1.74
C LEU A 147 23.80 -10.74 -0.98
N ASP A 148 24.64 -9.85 -1.50
CA ASP A 148 24.82 -8.50 -0.97
C ASP A 148 23.50 -7.72 -1.10
N GLU A 149 23.10 -7.02 -0.04
CA GLU A 149 21.83 -6.28 0.04
C GLU A 149 21.66 -5.26 -1.09
N ARG A 150 22.76 -4.75 -1.67
CA ARG A 150 22.72 -3.82 -2.80
C ARG A 150 22.08 -4.40 -4.07
N PHE A 151 21.94 -5.72 -4.16
CA PHE A 151 21.27 -6.39 -5.29
C PHE A 151 19.81 -6.77 -5.00
N VAL A 152 19.31 -6.47 -3.80
CA VAL A 152 17.94 -6.73 -3.37
C VAL A 152 17.05 -5.59 -3.82
N SER A 153 15.99 -5.91 -4.56
CA SER A 153 14.99 -4.92 -4.93
C SER A 153 14.42 -4.19 -3.71
N PRO A 154 14.23 -2.86 -3.80
CA PRO A 154 13.49 -2.13 -2.78
C PRO A 154 12.03 -2.62 -2.64
N PHE A 155 11.46 -3.22 -3.70
CA PHE A 155 10.11 -3.79 -3.67
C PHE A 155 10.05 -5.12 -2.91
N ALA A 156 11.10 -5.94 -3.02
CA ALA A 156 11.17 -7.25 -2.35
C ALA A 156 11.37 -7.14 -0.83
N SER A 157 12.02 -6.07 -0.37
CA SER A 157 12.27 -5.82 1.04
C SER A 157 10.99 -5.84 1.89
N ARG A 158 9.86 -5.35 1.34
CA ARG A 158 8.56 -5.38 2.02
C ARG A 158 7.95 -6.75 2.17
N ALA A 159 8.22 -7.69 1.25
CA ALA A 159 7.65 -9.02 1.33
C ALA A 159 8.02 -9.69 2.66
N PHE A 160 9.27 -9.48 3.10
CA PHE A 160 9.74 -9.98 4.38
C PHE A 160 9.04 -9.34 5.58
N ASP A 161 8.87 -8.01 5.57
CA ASP A 161 8.14 -7.30 6.63
C ASP A 161 6.69 -7.80 6.70
N TYR A 162 6.05 -8.00 5.55
CA TYR A 162 4.68 -8.49 5.48
C TYR A 162 4.52 -9.93 6.00
N ILE A 163 5.46 -10.84 5.66
CA ILE A 163 5.49 -12.20 6.22
C ILE A 163 5.66 -12.12 7.74
N LYS A 164 6.61 -11.33 8.23
CA LYS A 164 6.85 -11.13 9.67
C LYS A 164 5.61 -10.62 10.37
N GLU A 165 4.95 -9.58 9.84
CA GLU A 165 3.74 -9.04 10.43
C GLU A 165 2.60 -10.06 10.47
N THR A 166 2.37 -10.76 9.36
CA THR A 166 1.30 -11.76 9.23
C THR A 166 1.53 -12.92 10.21
N VAL A 167 2.73 -13.50 10.23
CA VAL A 167 3.08 -14.63 11.09
C VAL A 167 3.05 -14.22 12.56
N ASN A 168 3.76 -13.16 12.95
CA ASN A 168 3.95 -12.81 14.36
C ASN A 168 2.69 -12.24 15.01
N LYS A 169 1.85 -11.53 14.26
CA LYS A 169 0.59 -10.98 14.80
C LYS A 169 -0.54 -11.99 14.74
N GLN A 170 -0.63 -12.82 13.70
CA GLN A 170 -1.84 -13.61 13.42
C GLN A 170 -1.71 -15.11 13.76
N LEU A 171 -0.51 -15.70 13.72
CA LEU A 171 -0.28 -17.12 14.08
C LEU A 171 -0.02 -17.33 15.57
N LYS A 172 -0.71 -16.57 16.43
CA LYS A 172 -0.73 -16.84 17.86
C LYS A 172 -1.60 -18.05 18.14
N LEU A 173 -1.06 -19.00 18.89
CA LEU A 173 -1.79 -20.18 19.35
C LEU A 173 -3.02 -19.73 20.14
N THR A 174 -4.19 -20.19 19.73
CA THR A 174 -5.45 -19.95 20.44
C THR A 174 -6.05 -21.30 20.79
N GLU A 175 -6.43 -21.49 22.05
CA GLU A 175 -6.99 -22.76 22.50
C GLU A 175 -8.35 -23.07 21.85
N MET A 176 -9.18 -22.05 21.62
CA MET A 176 -10.48 -22.18 20.94
C MET A 176 -10.82 -20.92 20.13
N LEU A 177 -11.65 -21.09 19.10
CA LEU A 177 -12.31 -19.97 18.44
C LEU A 177 -13.42 -19.42 19.36
N PRO A 178 -13.60 -18.09 19.42
CA PRO A 178 -14.68 -17.49 20.19
C PRO A 178 -16.05 -17.87 19.60
N GLU A 179 -17.09 -17.91 20.44
CA GLU A 179 -18.48 -18.19 20.02
C GLU A 179 -18.98 -17.18 18.97
N ARG A 180 -18.50 -15.94 19.03
CA ARG A 180 -18.82 -14.87 18.09
C ARG A 180 -17.56 -14.16 17.66
N THR A 181 -17.40 -13.99 16.36
CA THR A 181 -16.25 -13.29 15.77
C THR A 181 -16.60 -12.75 14.38
N HIS A 182 -15.79 -11.83 13.89
CA HIS A 182 -15.77 -11.40 12.50
C HIS A 182 -14.38 -11.68 11.91
N HIS A 183 -14.31 -11.80 10.60
CA HIS A 183 -13.05 -12.01 9.89
C HIS A 183 -12.15 -10.77 10.06
N SER A 184 -10.83 -10.98 10.03
CA SER A 184 -9.82 -9.99 10.43
C SER A 184 -9.62 -8.80 9.47
N GLY A 185 -10.35 -8.74 8.37
CA GLY A 185 -10.09 -7.82 7.27
C GLY A 185 -10.57 -6.38 7.48
N PRO A 186 -11.80 -6.14 7.98
CA PRO A 186 -12.29 -4.80 8.23
C PRO A 186 -11.49 -4.11 9.35
N CYS A 187 -10.95 -2.93 9.06
CA CYS A 187 -10.48 -1.99 10.09
C CYS A 187 -11.66 -1.37 10.83
N THR A 188 -11.40 -0.54 11.85
CA THR A 188 -12.46 0.28 12.45
C THR A 188 -12.69 1.52 11.57
N PRO A 189 -13.83 1.63 10.85
CA PRO A 189 -14.02 2.71 9.89
C PRO A 189 -13.96 4.08 10.56
N GLY A 190 -13.12 4.97 10.03
CA GLY A 190 -13.00 6.35 10.52
C GLY A 190 -12.10 6.55 11.75
N ILE A 191 -11.41 5.51 12.24
CA ILE A 191 -10.41 5.66 13.31
C ILE A 191 -8.99 5.69 12.75
N ASP A 192 -8.57 4.64 12.04
CA ASP A 192 -7.16 4.48 11.66
C ASP A 192 -6.76 5.32 10.44
N ARG A 193 -7.68 5.49 9.48
CA ARG A 193 -7.43 6.12 8.18
C ARG A 193 -8.60 6.97 7.70
N LEU A 194 -9.25 7.70 8.59
CA LEU A 194 -10.39 8.55 8.22
C LEU A 194 -10.07 9.42 6.99
N PHE A 195 -10.88 9.28 5.94
CA PHE A 195 -10.79 10.13 4.77
C PHE A 195 -11.90 11.16 4.81
N MET A 196 -11.54 12.42 4.55
CA MET A 196 -12.47 13.53 4.45
C MET A 196 -12.27 14.21 3.09
N ASN A 197 -13.35 14.35 2.34
CA ASN A 197 -13.28 15.06 1.06
C ASN A 197 -13.43 16.58 1.22
N ALA A 198 -13.31 17.32 0.11
CA ALA A 198 -13.38 18.79 0.12
C ALA A 198 -14.75 19.37 0.54
N LYS A 199 -15.81 18.53 0.58
CA LYS A 199 -17.15 18.91 1.06
C LYS A 199 -17.32 18.65 2.56
N GLY A 200 -16.30 18.12 3.23
CA GLY A 200 -16.36 17.71 4.62
C GLY A 200 -17.01 16.34 4.83
N ASP A 201 -17.35 15.59 3.77
CA ASP A 201 -17.91 14.25 3.90
C ASP A 201 -16.86 13.26 4.37
N LEU A 202 -17.23 12.39 5.31
CA LEU A 202 -16.35 11.44 5.98
C LEU A 202 -16.53 10.03 5.41
N PHE A 203 -15.42 9.34 5.17
CA PHE A 203 -15.33 8.00 4.61
C PHE A 203 -14.38 7.12 5.44
N PRO A 204 -14.54 5.77 5.44
CA PRO A 204 -13.68 4.85 6.15
C PRO A 204 -12.19 5.05 5.88
N CYS A 205 -11.82 5.24 4.61
CA CYS A 205 -10.47 5.54 4.14
C CYS A 205 -10.45 6.02 2.68
N GLU A 206 -9.27 6.34 2.17
CA GLU A 206 -9.05 6.85 0.80
C GLU A 206 -9.31 5.81 -0.31
N ARG A 207 -9.50 4.54 0.04
CA ARG A 207 -9.66 3.43 -0.92
C ARG A 207 -11.10 3.15 -1.33
N VAL A 208 -12.06 3.74 -0.62
CA VAL A 208 -13.49 3.56 -0.93
C VAL A 208 -13.95 4.62 -1.93
N SER A 209 -15.02 4.33 -2.65
CA SER A 209 -15.57 5.27 -3.62
C SER A 209 -16.32 6.43 -2.95
N GLU A 210 -15.98 7.67 -3.29
CA GLU A 210 -16.68 8.87 -2.83
C GLU A 210 -18.13 8.98 -3.33
N VAL A 211 -18.48 8.25 -4.41
CA VAL A 211 -19.85 8.23 -4.94
C VAL A 211 -20.73 7.16 -4.29
N SER A 212 -20.15 6.30 -3.43
CA SER A 212 -20.90 5.28 -2.69
C SER A 212 -21.52 5.90 -1.43
N GLU A 213 -22.85 6.04 -1.41
CA GLU A 213 -23.58 6.50 -0.22
C GLU A 213 -23.42 5.54 0.97
N THR A 214 -23.14 4.27 0.70
CA THR A 214 -22.84 3.26 1.73
C THR A 214 -21.52 3.55 2.43
N MET A 215 -20.54 4.09 1.69
CA MET A 215 -19.20 4.42 2.22
C MET A 215 -19.15 5.79 2.90
N LYS A 216 -20.11 6.68 2.65
CA LYS A 216 -20.22 7.96 3.36
C LYS A 216 -20.69 7.73 4.81
N ILE A 217 -19.76 7.77 5.75
CA ILE A 217 -19.97 7.50 7.19
C ILE A 217 -20.20 8.76 8.03
N GLY A 218 -20.33 9.93 7.43
CA GLY A 218 -20.63 11.16 8.16
C GLY A 218 -20.26 12.43 7.42
N ASN A 219 -20.26 13.54 8.15
CA ASN A 219 -19.74 14.83 7.70
C ASN A 219 -19.07 15.54 8.88
N VAL A 220 -18.03 16.34 8.62
CA VAL A 220 -17.27 17.06 9.67
C VAL A 220 -18.14 17.96 10.55
N ASP A 221 -19.22 18.52 9.99
CA ASP A 221 -20.11 19.43 10.70
C ASP A 221 -21.17 18.69 11.54
N THR A 222 -21.63 17.52 11.07
CA THR A 222 -22.71 16.75 11.71
C THR A 222 -22.23 15.52 12.50
N GLY A 223 -20.96 15.16 12.34
CA GLY A 223 -20.34 14.01 12.97
C GLY A 223 -20.54 12.69 12.21
N PHE A 224 -20.31 11.59 12.92
CA PHE A 224 -20.34 10.24 12.38
C PHE A 224 -21.73 9.60 12.41
N ASP A 225 -22.08 8.89 11.34
CA ASP A 225 -23.19 7.94 11.31
C ASP A 225 -22.72 6.58 11.86
N ILE A 226 -22.97 6.37 13.15
CA ILE A 226 -22.57 5.16 13.86
C ILE A 226 -23.22 3.90 13.27
N ASN A 227 -24.45 3.99 12.75
CA ASN A 227 -25.14 2.83 12.18
C ASN A 227 -24.45 2.36 10.89
N LYS A 228 -24.05 3.30 10.03
CA LYS A 228 -23.25 2.97 8.85
C LYS A 228 -21.93 2.33 9.22
N ILE A 229 -21.20 2.90 10.19
CA ILE A 229 -19.91 2.36 10.66
C ILE A 229 -20.08 0.91 11.13
N LEU A 230 -21.06 0.64 12.00
CA LEU A 230 -21.30 -0.71 12.52
C LEU A 230 -21.65 -1.72 11.42
N ASN A 231 -22.38 -1.30 10.38
CA ASN A 231 -22.68 -2.15 9.24
C ASN A 231 -21.41 -2.50 8.43
N LEU A 232 -20.51 -1.53 8.22
CA LEU A 232 -19.26 -1.73 7.50
C LEU A 232 -18.26 -2.60 8.27
N MET A 233 -18.32 -2.63 9.60
CA MET A 233 -17.48 -3.52 10.42
C MET A 233 -17.81 -5.00 10.24
N ASN A 234 -19.02 -5.35 9.79
CA ASN A 234 -19.45 -6.74 9.64
C ASN A 234 -19.95 -7.08 8.22
N ILE A 235 -19.10 -6.86 7.21
CA ILE A 235 -19.35 -7.34 5.84
C ILE A 235 -19.39 -8.88 5.73
N GLY A 236 -19.02 -9.60 6.80
CA GLY A 236 -19.18 -11.05 6.91
C GLY A 236 -20.64 -11.48 6.88
N LYS A 237 -21.56 -10.59 7.29
CA LYS A 237 -23.00 -10.82 7.32
C LYS A 237 -23.61 -11.19 5.96
N GLN A 238 -23.00 -10.77 4.85
CA GLN A 238 -23.49 -11.10 3.51
C GLN A 238 -23.03 -12.49 3.02
N THR A 239 -22.04 -13.10 3.69
CA THR A 239 -21.40 -14.35 3.26
C THR A 239 -21.12 -15.23 4.50
N VAL A 240 -22.14 -15.44 5.32
CA VAL A 240 -21.98 -16.04 6.66
C VAL A 240 -21.46 -17.47 6.56
N GLU A 241 -22.05 -18.27 5.68
CA GLU A 241 -21.70 -19.68 5.55
C GLU A 241 -20.32 -19.86 4.93
N GLU A 242 -19.94 -19.03 3.96
CA GLU A 242 -18.60 -19.04 3.37
C GLU A 242 -17.55 -18.60 4.38
N CYS A 243 -17.84 -17.57 5.20
CA CYS A 243 -16.91 -17.13 6.23
C CYS A 243 -16.70 -18.20 7.31
N LYS A 244 -17.76 -18.85 7.79
CA LYS A 244 -17.67 -19.92 8.81
C LYS A 244 -16.86 -21.12 8.32
N ASN A 245 -16.91 -21.43 7.03
CA ASN A 245 -16.21 -22.57 6.44
C ASN A 245 -14.84 -22.20 5.84
N CYS A 246 -14.40 -20.94 5.95
CA CYS A 246 -13.14 -20.48 5.35
C CYS A 246 -11.94 -20.81 6.26
N TRP A 247 -11.00 -21.61 5.76
CA TRP A 247 -9.76 -21.93 6.48
C TRP A 247 -8.88 -20.69 6.73
N ALA A 248 -8.97 -19.68 5.86
CA ALA A 248 -8.23 -18.43 5.97
C ALA A 248 -8.99 -17.34 6.77
N PHE A 249 -10.09 -17.66 7.46
CA PHE A 249 -10.97 -16.69 8.13
C PHE A 249 -10.21 -15.68 9.02
N ARG A 250 -9.22 -16.15 9.79
CA ARG A 250 -8.39 -15.33 10.70
C ARG A 250 -7.31 -14.51 10.00
N HIS A 251 -7.05 -14.81 8.74
CA HIS A 251 -6.06 -14.15 7.90
C HIS A 251 -6.73 -13.32 6.79
N CYS A 252 -8.06 -13.23 6.81
CA CYS A 252 -8.79 -12.49 5.80
C CYS A 252 -8.42 -11.01 5.85
N THR A 253 -8.16 -10.42 4.68
CA THR A 253 -7.79 -9.01 4.50
C THR A 253 -8.89 -8.19 3.81
N LEU A 254 -10.03 -8.81 3.49
CA LEU A 254 -11.14 -8.12 2.83
C LEU A 254 -11.76 -7.06 3.73
N CYS A 255 -11.93 -5.85 3.19
CA CYS A 255 -12.61 -4.75 3.85
C CYS A 255 -13.85 -4.35 3.05
N ALA A 256 -14.55 -3.30 3.51
CA ALA A 256 -15.79 -2.85 2.89
C ALA A 256 -15.64 -2.51 1.40
N ALA A 257 -14.49 -1.97 0.97
CA ALA A 257 -14.20 -1.67 -0.44
C ALA A 257 -14.28 -2.92 -1.33
N SER A 258 -13.91 -4.09 -0.81
CA SER A 258 -13.94 -5.36 -1.55
C SER A 258 -15.36 -5.91 -1.75
N ALA A 259 -16.35 -5.36 -1.06
CA ALA A 259 -17.74 -5.80 -1.10
C ALA A 259 -18.70 -4.70 -1.56
N ASP A 260 -18.22 -3.49 -1.83
CA ASP A 260 -19.04 -2.35 -2.22
C ASP A 260 -19.41 -2.42 -3.71
N ASP A 261 -20.70 -2.30 -4.01
CA ASP A 261 -21.21 -2.18 -5.39
C ASP A 261 -21.68 -0.76 -5.74
N LEU A 262 -21.32 0.24 -4.92
CA LEU A 262 -21.75 1.64 -4.95
C LEU A 262 -23.15 1.90 -4.39
N SER A 263 -24.00 0.86 -4.30
CA SER A 263 -25.34 0.94 -3.73
C SER A 263 -25.46 0.26 -2.36
N GLY A 264 -24.51 -0.62 -2.03
CA GLY A 264 -24.53 -1.43 -0.82
C GLY A 264 -23.34 -2.38 -0.70
N ILE A 265 -23.37 -3.19 0.35
CA ILE A 265 -22.44 -4.30 0.55
C ILE A 265 -23.04 -5.56 -0.09
N SER A 266 -22.33 -6.11 -1.07
CA SER A 266 -22.75 -7.21 -1.92
C SER A 266 -21.90 -8.47 -1.72
N ALA A 267 -22.57 -9.61 -1.57
CA ALA A 267 -21.91 -10.92 -1.58
C ALA A 267 -21.22 -11.19 -2.94
N ASP A 268 -21.86 -10.82 -4.04
CA ASP A 268 -21.35 -11.06 -5.40
C ASP A 268 -20.06 -10.28 -5.68
N LYS A 269 -19.91 -9.09 -5.08
CA LYS A 269 -18.65 -8.34 -5.13
C LYS A 269 -17.57 -8.97 -4.26
N LYS A 270 -17.96 -9.46 -3.07
CA LYS A 270 -17.03 -9.97 -2.07
C LYS A 270 -16.47 -11.36 -2.40
N LEU A 271 -17.33 -12.29 -2.81
CA LEU A 271 -16.97 -13.71 -2.97
C LEU A 271 -15.78 -13.95 -3.92
N PRO A 272 -15.69 -13.31 -5.10
CA PRO A 272 -14.52 -13.46 -5.97
C PRO A 272 -13.19 -13.03 -5.32
N GLN A 273 -13.23 -12.11 -4.36
CA GLN A 273 -12.04 -11.64 -3.66
C GLN A 273 -11.57 -12.65 -2.58
N CYS A 274 -12.45 -13.54 -2.12
CA CYS A 274 -12.12 -14.54 -1.11
C CYS A 274 -11.10 -15.57 -1.62
N ASP A 275 -11.16 -15.94 -2.91
CA ASP A 275 -10.19 -16.86 -3.53
C ASP A 275 -8.79 -16.25 -3.50
N ARG A 276 -8.66 -15.01 -3.95
CA ARG A 276 -7.38 -14.27 -3.94
C ARG A 276 -6.77 -14.16 -2.55
N VAL A 277 -7.60 -13.95 -1.53
CA VAL A 277 -7.14 -13.93 -0.14
C VAL A 277 -6.61 -15.29 0.30
N ARG A 278 -7.31 -16.39 -0.02
CA ARG A 278 -6.85 -17.74 0.32
C ARG A 278 -5.52 -18.07 -0.35
N GLU A 279 -5.40 -17.78 -1.64
CA GLU A 279 -4.16 -17.97 -2.41
C GLU A 279 -3.01 -17.16 -1.80
N THR A 280 -3.25 -15.86 -1.52
CA THR A 280 -2.23 -14.99 -0.92
C THR A 280 -1.78 -15.50 0.46
N VAL A 281 -2.71 -15.95 1.30
CA VAL A 281 -2.38 -16.50 2.62
C VAL A 281 -1.60 -17.81 2.50
N GLU A 282 -1.94 -18.66 1.52
CA GLU A 282 -1.22 -19.90 1.27
C GLU A 282 0.25 -19.63 0.86
N GLU A 283 0.49 -18.69 -0.05
CA GLU A 283 1.84 -18.32 -0.48
C GLU A 283 2.67 -17.74 0.67
N ILE A 284 2.10 -16.88 1.51
CA ILE A 284 2.79 -16.36 2.72
C ILE A 284 3.19 -17.51 3.66
N LEU A 285 2.32 -18.52 3.82
CA LEU A 285 2.62 -19.67 4.68
C LEU A 285 3.71 -20.55 4.08
N LYS A 286 3.76 -20.71 2.75
CA LYS A 286 4.86 -21.40 2.06
C LYS A 286 6.19 -20.66 2.27
N ASP A 287 6.21 -19.35 2.04
CA ASP A 287 7.40 -18.52 2.25
C ASP A 287 7.87 -18.55 3.71
N TYR A 288 6.93 -18.49 4.66
CA TYR A 288 7.25 -18.64 6.08
C TYR A 288 7.92 -19.98 6.40
N CYS A 289 7.38 -21.09 5.89
CA CYS A 289 7.97 -22.41 6.06
C CYS A 289 9.39 -22.46 5.49
N VAL A 290 9.61 -21.93 4.28
CA VAL A 290 10.95 -21.84 3.66
C VAL A 290 11.90 -21.03 4.52
N LEU A 291 11.51 -19.83 4.97
CA LEU A 291 12.35 -18.98 5.82
C LEU A 291 12.72 -19.66 7.14
N LYS A 292 11.77 -20.39 7.74
CA LYS A 292 11.99 -21.17 8.96
C LYS A 292 12.94 -22.35 8.74
N GLU A 293 12.78 -23.11 7.66
CA GLU A 293 13.66 -24.22 7.28
C GLU A 293 15.08 -23.75 6.99
N LEU A 294 15.21 -22.58 6.36
CA LEU A 294 16.49 -21.94 6.17
C LEU A 294 17.10 -21.50 7.51
N GLY A 295 16.32 -21.33 8.57
CA GLY A 295 16.78 -20.86 9.88
C GLY A 295 16.91 -19.35 9.96
N VAL A 296 16.04 -18.60 9.27
CA VAL A 296 15.93 -17.14 9.43
C VAL A 296 15.09 -16.86 10.67
N ASN A 297 15.63 -16.09 11.63
CA ASN A 297 14.86 -15.64 12.77
C ASN A 297 14.00 -14.43 12.36
N LEU A 298 12.68 -14.63 12.27
CA LEU A 298 11.75 -13.56 11.91
C LEU A 298 11.53 -12.56 13.06
N ASP A 299 11.78 -12.95 14.30
CA ASP A 299 11.63 -12.07 15.47
C ASP A 299 12.74 -11.02 15.52
N ASP A 300 13.99 -11.42 15.23
CA ASP A 300 15.19 -10.55 15.29
C ASP A 300 15.54 -9.85 13.98
N ALA A 301 14.87 -10.18 12.87
CA ALA A 301 15.20 -9.59 11.58
C ALA A 301 14.86 -8.07 11.56
N GLN A 302 15.91 -7.26 11.41
CA GLN A 302 15.78 -5.83 11.13
C GLN A 302 15.13 -5.63 9.74
N PRO A 303 14.33 -4.57 9.57
CA PRO A 303 13.84 -4.17 8.25
C PRO A 303 15.04 -3.97 7.33
N PHE A 304 14.92 -4.33 6.06
CA PHE A 304 15.97 -4.07 5.07
C PHE A 304 16.24 -2.56 4.87
N VAL A 305 15.28 -1.71 5.28
CA VAL A 305 15.43 -0.25 5.26
C VAL A 305 15.29 0.28 6.68
N SER A 306 16.42 0.60 7.30
CA SER A 306 16.49 1.40 8.53
C SER A 306 16.09 2.84 8.20
N PHE A 307 14.89 3.26 8.57
CA PHE A 307 14.57 4.69 8.60
C PHE A 307 15.25 5.32 9.80
N CYS A 308 16.12 6.30 9.54
CA CYS A 308 16.49 7.29 10.55
C CYS A 308 15.24 8.09 10.89
N HIS A 309 14.46 7.59 11.83
CA HIS A 309 13.55 8.41 12.61
C HIS A 309 14.38 9.03 13.75
N ASP A 310 15.10 10.10 13.43
CA ASP A 310 15.53 11.08 14.43
C ASP A 310 14.41 12.09 14.68
#